data_AF-A0A0G0YGQ6-F1
#
_entry.id   AF-A0A0G0YGQ6-F1
#
_cell.length_a   1.000
_cell.length_b   1.000
_cell.length_c   1.000
_cell.angle_alpha   90.00
_cell.angle_beta   90.00
_cell.angle_gamma   90.00
#
_symmetry.space_group_name_H-M   'P 1'
#
loop_
_entity.id
_entity.type
_entity.pdbx_description
1 polymer ?
#
loop_
_entity_poly.entity_id
_entity_poly.type
_entity_poly.pdbx_seq_one_letter_code
_entity_poly.pdbx_strand_id
1 'polypeptide(L)'
;MNKELLLKTFRNTSGAAVYMFLVSQVMQNGSKLFGEKDSMFTPLVVLLLFSLSAAVVGGLVFGQSIILFLNKKNSEGIKAAIYSIGWLGIYTVLGLLLLLIV
;
A
#
# COMPACT_ATOMS: atom_id res chain seq x y z
N MET A 1 14.83 9.12 -19.05
CA MET A 1 13.82 8.78 -18.03
C MET A 1 12.66 8.07 -18.72
N ASN A 2 12.43 6.79 -18.41
CA ASN A 2 11.47 5.98 -19.17
C ASN A 2 10.04 6.30 -18.71
N LYS A 3 9.33 7.20 -19.43
CA LYS A 3 8.02 7.76 -19.03
C LYS A 3 6.98 6.68 -18.73
N GLU A 4 7.03 5.55 -19.45
CA GLU A 4 6.14 4.41 -19.21
C GLU A 4 6.35 3.75 -17.84
N LEU A 5 7.59 3.70 -17.37
CA LEU A 5 7.93 3.08 -16.09
C LEU A 5 7.37 3.94 -14.94
N LEU A 6 7.49 5.26 -15.06
CA LEU A 6 6.93 6.23 -14.11
C LEU A 6 5.40 6.19 -14.09
N LEU A 7 4.75 6.09 -15.25
CA LEU A 7 3.28 6.02 -15.30
C LEU A 7 2.76 4.72 -14.69
N LYS A 8 3.45 3.60 -14.92
CA LYS A 8 3.10 2.30 -14.33
C LYS A 8 3.29 2.29 -12.80
N THR A 9 4.42 2.78 -12.30
CA THR A 9 4.65 2.85 -10.84
C THR A 9 3.69 3.83 -10.19
N PHE A 10 3.43 5.00 -10.80
CA PHE A 10 2.43 5.95 -10.30
C PHE A 10 1.03 5.32 -10.20
N ARG A 11 0.57 4.62 -11.24
CA ARG A 11 -0.75 3.95 -11.22
C ARG A 11 -0.81 2.88 -10.13
N ASN A 12 0.22 2.06 -10.00
CA ASN A 12 0.26 1.01 -8.98
C ASN A 12 0.29 1.59 -7.56
N THR A 13 1.12 2.61 -7.31
CA THR A 13 1.22 3.23 -5.98
C THR A 13 -0.02 4.05 -5.64
N SER A 14 -0.69 4.66 -6.62
CA SER A 14 -1.99 5.30 -6.41
C SER A 14 -3.08 4.27 -6.09
N GLY A 15 -3.08 3.13 -6.77
CA GLY A 15 -3.94 2.00 -6.43
C GLY A 15 -3.71 1.50 -5.01
N ALA A 16 -2.46 1.43 -4.56
CA ALA A 16 -2.11 1.10 -3.19
C ALA A 16 -2.64 2.14 -2.19
N ALA A 17 -2.54 3.44 -2.50
CA ALA A 17 -3.08 4.51 -1.65
C ALA A 17 -4.62 4.42 -1.50
N VAL A 18 -5.34 4.20 -2.61
CA VAL A 18 -6.80 3.99 -2.58
C VAL A 18 -7.15 2.74 -1.76
N TYR A 19 -6.43 1.64 -1.94
CA TYR A 19 -6.64 0.42 -1.17
C TYR A 19 -6.41 0.64 0.34
N MET A 20 -5.32 1.32 0.72
CA MET A 20 -5.04 1.66 2.12
C MET A 20 -6.13 2.55 2.73
N PHE A 21 -6.67 3.50 1.96
CA PHE A 21 -7.80 4.31 2.40
C PHE A 21 -9.05 3.45 2.65
N LEU A 22 -9.39 2.53 1.76
CA LEU A 22 -10.53 1.62 1.97
C LEU A 22 -10.34 0.74 3.21
N VAL A 23 -9.15 0.18 3.40
CA VAL A 23 -8.83 -0.62 4.60
C VAL A 23 -8.92 0.23 5.87
N SER A 24 -8.48 1.49 5.84
CA SER A 24 -8.58 2.39 7.01
C SER A 24 -10.03 2.66 7.38
N GLN A 25 -10.94 2.80 6.41
CA GLN A 25 -12.37 2.93 6.67
C GLN A 25 -12.97 1.67 7.31
N VAL A 26 -12.56 0.48 6.88
CA VAL A 26 -12.98 -0.79 7.49
C VAL A 26 -12.50 -0.87 8.94
N MET A 27 -11.23 -0.54 9.20
CA MET A 27 -10.66 -0.54 10.54
C MET A 27 -11.34 0.50 11.45
N GLN A 28 -11.61 1.70 10.95
CA GLN A 28 -12.27 2.77 11.71
C GLN A 28 -13.73 2.44 12.05
N ASN A 29 -14.44 1.77 11.14
CA ASN A 29 -15.85 1.40 11.34
C ASN A 29 -16.03 -0.03 11.87
N GLY A 30 -14.95 -0.70 12.30
CA GLY A 30 -14.99 -2.10 12.73
C GLY A 30 -16.01 -2.36 13.85
N SER A 31 -16.09 -1.48 14.85
CA SER A 31 -17.07 -1.58 15.94
C SER A 31 -18.51 -1.43 15.46
N LYS A 32 -18.77 -0.58 14.47
CA LYS A 32 -20.11 -0.42 13.86
C LYS A 32 -20.50 -1.60 12.96
N LEU A 33 -19.54 -2.15 12.22
CA LEU A 33 -19.78 -3.23 11.25
C LEU A 33 -19.92 -4.61 11.90
N PHE A 34 -19.12 -4.87 12.94
CA PHE A 34 -19.02 -6.20 13.56
C PHE A 34 -19.53 -6.26 15.00
N GLY A 35 -19.87 -5.11 15.59
CA GLY A 35 -20.22 -4.95 16.99
C GLY A 35 -18.98 -4.94 17.90
N GLU A 36 -19.15 -4.48 19.13
CA GLU A 36 -18.13 -4.63 20.18
C GLU A 36 -18.11 -6.08 20.65
N LYS A 37 -17.22 -6.87 20.04
CA LYS A 37 -16.97 -8.26 20.43
C LYS A 37 -15.63 -8.35 21.12
N ASP A 38 -15.66 -8.53 22.44
CA ASP A 38 -14.47 -8.81 23.23
C ASP A 38 -14.17 -10.32 23.22
N SER A 39 -13.53 -10.76 22.14
CA SER A 39 -13.20 -12.17 21.90
C SER A 39 -11.74 -12.28 21.49
N MET A 40 -11.11 -13.40 21.83
CA MET A 40 -9.76 -13.74 21.37
C MET A 40 -9.62 -13.73 19.84
N PHE A 41 -10.73 -13.89 19.10
CA PHE A 41 -10.74 -13.83 17.64
C PHE A 41 -10.66 -12.40 17.09
N THR A 42 -11.00 -11.38 17.87
CA THR A 42 -11.01 -9.99 17.40
C THR A 42 -9.59 -9.51 17.03
N PRO A 43 -8.57 -9.65 17.91
CA PRO A 43 -7.19 -9.31 17.54
C PRO A 43 -6.65 -10.17 16.38
N LEU A 44 -7.03 -11.45 16.32
CA LEU A 44 -6.58 -12.35 15.25
C LEU A 44 -7.06 -11.89 13.88
N VAL A 45 -8.34 -11.55 13.74
CA VAL A 45 -8.92 -11.09 12.47
C VAL A 45 -8.32 -9.74 12.06
N VAL A 46 -8.09 -8.83 13.01
CA VAL A 46 -7.42 -7.55 12.74
C VAL A 46 -6.00 -7.77 12.22
N LEU A 47 -5.24 -8.67 12.84
CA LEU A 47 -3.89 -9.03 12.38
C LEU A 47 -3.90 -9.69 10.99
N LEU A 48 -4.89 -10.54 10.71
CA LEU A 48 -5.05 -11.15 9.39
C LEU A 48 -5.37 -10.09 8.32
N LEU A 49 -6.29 -9.17 8.59
CA LEU A 49 -6.62 -8.07 7.68
C LEU A 49 -5.41 -7.17 7.44
N PHE A 50 -4.67 -6.83 8.50
CA PHE A 50 -3.45 -6.04 8.40
C PHE A 50 -2.38 -6.75 7.56
N SER A 51 -2.15 -8.04 7.80
CA SER A 51 -1.15 -8.83 7.06
C SER A 51 -1.54 -8.99 5.59
N LEU A 52 -2.83 -9.26 5.31
CA LEU A 52 -3.35 -9.30 3.94
C LEU A 52 -3.17 -7.95 3.24
N SER A 53 -3.46 -6.84 3.93
CA SER A 53 -3.26 -5.49 3.42
C SER A 53 -1.79 -5.23 3.07
N ALA A 54 -0.87 -5.57 3.97
CA ALA A 54 0.56 -5.45 3.74
C ALA A 54 1.02 -6.29 2.53
N ALA A 55 0.47 -7.50 2.34
CA ALA A 55 0.77 -8.35 1.19
C ALA A 55 0.27 -7.75 -0.13
N VAL A 56 -0.97 -7.23 -0.16
CA VAL A 56 -1.55 -6.58 -1.35
C VAL A 56 -0.75 -5.32 -1.71
N VAL A 57 -0.47 -4.46 -0.73
CA VAL A 57 0.33 -3.24 -0.94
C VAL A 57 1.75 -3.60 -1.39
N GLY A 58 2.39 -4.58 -0.76
CA GLY A 58 3.71 -5.08 -1.16
C GLY A 58 3.72 -5.58 -2.60
N GLY A 59 2.69 -6.32 -3.01
CA GLY A 59 2.51 -6.76 -4.40
C GLY A 59 2.33 -5.61 -5.39
N LEU A 60 1.53 -4.60 -5.07
CA LEU A 60 1.31 -3.44 -5.95
C LEU A 60 2.58 -2.60 -6.10
N VAL A 61 3.30 -2.39 -5.01
CA VAL A 61 4.48 -1.52 -4.93
C VAL A 61 5.72 -2.20 -5.53
N PHE A 62 5.96 -3.46 -5.19
CA PHE A 62 7.16 -4.20 -5.60
C PHE A 62 6.93 -5.17 -6.75
N GLY A 63 5.69 -5.48 -7.13
CA GLY A 63 5.40 -6.47 -8.17
C GLY A 63 6.07 -6.15 -9.50
N GLN A 64 6.07 -4.87 -9.90
CA GLN A 64 6.79 -4.43 -11.10
C GLN A 64 8.31 -4.63 -10.98
N SER A 65 8.89 -4.32 -9.82
CA SER A 65 10.32 -4.50 -9.55
C SER A 65 10.72 -5.98 -9.61
N ILE A 66 9.90 -6.85 -9.03
CA ILE A 66 10.10 -8.31 -9.04
C ILE A 66 10.04 -8.82 -10.49
N ILE A 67 9.04 -8.43 -11.28
CA ILE A 67 8.92 -8.83 -12.68
C ILE A 67 10.13 -8.37 -13.50
N LEU A 68 10.61 -7.14 -13.29
CA LEU A 68 11.79 -6.62 -13.99
C LEU A 68 13.07 -7.36 -13.58
N PHE A 69 13.21 -7.71 -12.31
CA PHE A 69 14.31 -8.51 -11.81
C PHE A 69 14.32 -9.92 -12.41
N LEU A 70 13.16 -10.59 -12.47
CA LEU A 70 13.00 -11.90 -13.11
C LEU A 70 13.33 -11.86 -14.62
N ASN A 71 13.07 -10.73 -15.28
CA ASN A 71 13.44 -10.50 -16.68
C ASN A 71 14.92 -10.12 -16.89
N LYS A 72 15.79 -10.33 -15.89
CA LYS A 72 17.23 -9.96 -15.90
C LYS A 72 17.49 -8.45 -16.08
N LYS A 73 16.48 -7.60 -15.89
CA LYS A 73 16.61 -6.13 -15.96
C LYS A 73 16.86 -5.53 -14.58
N ASN A 74 17.95 -5.96 -13.92
CA ASN A 74 18.22 -5.66 -12.51
C ASN A 74 18.28 -4.15 -12.21
N SER A 75 18.92 -3.37 -13.09
CA SER A 75 19.00 -1.90 -12.91
C SER A 75 17.62 -1.23 -13.00
N GLU A 76 16.75 -1.68 -13.90
CA GLU A 76 15.39 -1.15 -14.03
C GLU A 76 14.50 -1.58 -12.86
N GLY A 77 14.65 -2.82 -12.37
CA GLY A 77 13.91 -3.33 -11.21
C GLY A 77 14.22 -2.56 -9.93
N ILE A 78 15.50 -2.25 -9.67
CA ILE A 78 15.91 -1.43 -8.52
C ILE A 78 15.34 -0.02 -8.64
N LYS A 79 15.42 0.60 -9.83
CA LYS A 79 14.83 1.93 -10.06
C LYS A 79 13.32 1.95 -9.83
N ALA A 80 12.61 0.92 -10.30
CA ALA A 80 11.17 0.78 -10.08
C ALA A 80 10.85 0.71 -8.57
N ALA A 81 11.63 -0.05 -7.78
CA ALA A 81 11.41 -0.16 -6.34
C ALA A 81 11.63 1.18 -5.63
N ILE A 82 12.72 1.88 -5.96
CA ILE A 82 13.04 3.20 -5.39
C ILE A 82 11.93 4.21 -5.74
N TYR A 83 11.43 4.20 -6.98
CA TYR A 83 10.33 5.08 -7.36
C TYR A 83 9.02 4.75 -6.64
N SER A 84 8.67 3.46 -6.50
CA SER A 84 7.46 3.07 -5.76
C SER A 84 7.54 3.46 -4.28
N ILE A 85 8.71 3.29 -3.63
CA ILE A 85 8.95 3.74 -2.25
C ILE A 85 8.90 5.27 -2.16
N GLY A 86 9.50 5.98 -3.12
CA GLY A 86 9.46 7.44 -3.18
C GLY A 86 8.03 7.98 -3.26
N TRP A 87 7.19 7.40 -4.11
CA TRP A 87 5.77 7.75 -4.20
C TRP A 87 5.00 7.43 -2.93
N LEU A 88 5.24 6.27 -2.30
CA LEU A 88 4.66 5.97 -0.98
C LEU A 88 5.09 7.01 0.06
N GLY A 89 6.35 7.44 0.08
CA GLY A 89 6.84 8.50 0.95
C GLY A 89 6.09 9.82 0.74
N ILE A 90 5.85 10.21 -0.52
CA ILE A 90 5.03 11.40 -0.83
C ILE A 90 3.62 11.25 -0.29
N TYR A 91 2.96 10.11 -0.52
CA TYR A 91 1.61 9.86 0.03
C TYR A 91 1.57 9.90 1.56
N THR A 92 2.60 9.38 2.23
CA THR A 92 2.74 9.48 3.68
C THR A 92 2.85 10.93 4.14
N VAL A 93 3.71 11.73 3.50
CA VAL A 93 3.84 13.17 3.82
C VAL A 93 2.52 13.90 3.59
N LEU A 94 1.83 13.65 2.48
CA LEU A 94 0.51 14.22 2.21
C LEU A 94 -0.51 13.83 3.29
N GLY A 95 -0.53 12.57 3.72
CA GLY A 95 -1.38 12.11 4.82
C GLY A 95 -1.08 12.81 6.15
N LEU A 96 0.20 13.01 6.47
CA LEU A 96 0.61 13.76 7.66
C LEU A 96 0.21 15.24 7.59
N LEU A 97 0.36 15.88 6.42
CA LEU A 97 -0.07 17.26 6.24
C LEU A 97 -1.59 17.40 6.36
N LEU A 98 -2.36 16.45 5.80
CA LEU A 98 -3.81 16.43 5.97
C LEU A 98 -4.22 16.32 7.43
N LEU A 99 -3.51 15.50 8.23
CA LEU A 99 -3.75 15.37 9.66
C LEU A 99 -3.44 16.65 10.45
N LEU A 100 -2.57 17.53 9.95
CA LEU A 100 -2.30 18.84 10.58
C LEU A 100 -3.36 19.90 10.25
N ILE A 101 -4.15 19.70 9.19
CA ILE A 101 -5.17 20.65 8.72
C ILE A 101 -6.55 20.32 9.29
N VAL A 102 -6.84 19.03 9.51
CA VAL A 102 -8.11 18.50 10.06
C VAL A 102 -8.06 18.49 11.59
#